data_AF-A0A813FPK7-F1
#
_entry.id   AF-A0A813FPK7-F1
#
_cell.length_a   1.000
_cell.length_b   1.000
_cell.length_c   1.000
_cell.angle_alpha   90.00
_cell.angle_beta   90.00
_cell.angle_gamma   90.00
#
_symmetry.space_group_name_H-M   'P 1'
#
loop_
_entity.id
_entity.type
_entity.pdbx_description
1 polymer ?
#
loop_
_entity_poly.entity_id
_entity_poly.type
_entity_poly.pdbx_seq_one_letter_code
_entity_poly.pdbx_strand_id
1 'polypeptide(L)'
;MSSILRQVLLSDQVKLFNAVAVEDLLVRQGPDGVFVRGVVTNWSLVTQNHDTQSCMDPQVMEAKVVVSCTGHDGPMGATSAKRLESIGALPAGLPGMGALDMMTAEDAVLQMTTEVVPGLIFAGMEVAEARGCNRMGPTFGAMLMSGQKAANLALQVLRRREAGGV
;
A
#
# COMPACT_ATOMS: atom_id res chain seq x y z
N MET A 1 3.59 -9.80 18.16
CA MET A 1 3.79 -8.70 17.20
C MET A 1 5.06 -7.89 17.51
N SER A 2 5.22 -7.34 18.72
CA SER A 2 6.34 -6.45 19.07
C SER A 2 7.74 -7.08 18.93
N SER A 3 7.87 -8.39 19.20
CA SER A 3 9.14 -9.12 19.04
C SER A 3 9.56 -9.28 17.57
N ILE A 4 8.62 -9.53 16.66
CA ILE A 4 8.89 -9.69 15.22
C ILE A 4 9.36 -8.35 14.63
N LEU A 5 8.62 -7.26 14.89
CA LEU A 5 8.99 -5.94 14.39
C LEU A 5 10.37 -5.50 14.89
N ARG A 6 10.67 -5.72 16.17
CA ARG A 6 11.99 -5.45 16.73
C ARG A 6 13.08 -6.20 15.96
N GLN A 7 12.90 -7.49 15.71
CA GLN A 7 13.91 -8.29 15.00
C GLN A 7 14.08 -7.83 13.55
N VAL A 8 12.99 -7.50 12.85
CA VAL A 8 13.05 -6.96 11.49
C VAL A 8 13.84 -5.65 11.43
N LEU A 9 13.65 -4.75 12.40
CA LEU A 9 14.37 -3.47 12.47
C LEU A 9 15.86 -3.60 12.83
N LEU A 10 16.29 -4.74 13.36
CA LEU A 10 17.71 -5.03 13.63
C LEU A 10 18.46 -5.58 12.41
N SER A 11 17.76 -5.89 11.31
CA SER A 11 18.39 -6.36 10.08
C SER A 11 19.08 -5.21 9.33
N ASP A 12 20.33 -5.42 8.90
CA ASP A 12 21.10 -4.43 8.14
C ASP A 12 20.49 -4.09 6.77
N GLN A 13 19.59 -4.93 6.27
CA GLN A 13 18.89 -4.74 5.00
C GLN A 13 17.56 -4.00 5.15
N VAL A 14 17.21 -3.57 6.36
CA VAL A 14 15.95 -2.89 6.65
C VAL A 14 16.22 -1.48 7.14
N LYS A 15 15.47 -0.53 6.58
CA LYS A 15 15.46 0.85 7.07
C LYS A 15 14.02 1.28 7.37
N LEU A 16 13.83 1.86 8.56
CA LEU A 16 12.59 2.53 8.93
C LEU A 16 12.75 4.04 8.77
N PHE A 17 11.87 4.63 7.96
CA PHE A 17 11.70 6.07 7.83
C PHE A 17 10.37 6.47 8.50
N ASN A 18 10.39 6.65 9.82
CA ASN A 18 9.25 7.19 10.55
C ASN A 18 9.15 8.71 10.36
N ALA A 19 7.97 9.29 10.62
CA ALA A 19 7.66 10.70 10.36
C ALA A 19 7.81 11.14 8.89
N VAL A 20 7.78 10.16 7.97
CA VAL A 20 7.72 10.34 6.53
C VAL A 20 6.35 9.88 6.05
N ALA A 21 5.70 10.70 5.24
CA ALA A 21 4.46 10.37 4.56
C ALA A 21 4.72 10.10 3.08
N VAL A 22 3.94 9.18 2.50
CA VAL A 22 3.85 9.01 1.05
C VAL A 22 2.69 9.86 0.56
N GLU A 23 2.97 10.82 -0.31
CA GLU A 23 1.99 11.77 -0.84
C GLU A 23 1.51 11.37 -2.25
N ASP A 24 2.36 10.69 -3.02
CA ASP A 24 2.04 10.20 -4.36
C ASP A 24 2.83 8.91 -4.68
N LEU A 25 2.50 8.28 -5.81
CA LEU A 25 3.19 7.12 -6.36
C LEU A 25 4.07 7.55 -7.53
N LEU A 26 5.27 6.99 -7.62
CA LEU A 26 6.08 7.13 -8.82
C LEU A 26 5.55 6.14 -9.86
N VAL A 27 4.96 6.65 -10.94
CA VAL A 27 4.32 5.83 -11.97
C VAL A 27 4.97 5.98 -13.35
N ARG A 28 4.80 4.96 -14.19
CA ARG A 28 4.96 5.03 -15.64
C ARG A 28 3.63 4.64 -16.27
N GLN A 29 3.15 5.42 -17.22
CA GLN A 29 2.01 5.05 -18.05
C GLN A 29 2.51 4.32 -19.30
N GLY A 30 1.85 3.24 -19.68
CA GLY A 30 2.13 2.48 -20.88
C GLY A 30 0.85 1.96 -21.53
N PRO A 31 0.97 1.24 -22.66
CA PRO A 31 -0.18 0.67 -23.37
C PRO A 31 -1.04 -0.25 -22.50
N ASP A 32 -0.41 -0.99 -21.58
CA ASP A 32 -1.09 -1.95 -20.70
C ASP A 32 -1.51 -1.36 -19.34
N GLY A 33 -1.48 -0.02 -19.22
CA GLY A 33 -1.96 0.70 -18.04
C GLY A 33 -0.87 1.39 -17.22
N VAL A 34 -1.11 1.51 -15.91
CA VAL A 34 -0.24 2.22 -14.97
C VAL A 34 0.68 1.25 -14.25
N PHE A 35 1.98 1.54 -14.28
CA PHE A 35 3.03 0.76 -13.64
C PHE A 35 3.62 1.56 -12.48
N VAL A 36 3.66 0.98 -11.28
CA VAL A 36 4.26 1.61 -10.10
C VAL A 36 5.72 1.19 -9.96
N ARG A 37 6.57 2.16 -9.64
CA ARG A 37 8.02 1.99 -9.58
C ARG A 37 8.69 2.74 -8.44
N GLY A 38 7.90 3.16 -7.45
CA GLY A 38 8.40 3.92 -6.32
C GLY A 38 7.30 4.74 -5.65
N VAL A 39 7.71 5.57 -4.70
CA VAL A 39 6.85 6.46 -3.92
C VAL A 39 7.42 7.87 -3.91
N VAL A 40 6.52 8.84 -3.79
CA VAL A 40 6.83 10.25 -3.59
C VAL A 40 6.58 10.55 -2.11
N THR A 41 7.60 11.05 -1.43
CA THR A 41 7.63 11.15 0.03
C THR A 41 7.90 12.56 0.49
N ASN A 42 7.33 12.94 1.63
CA ASN A 42 7.70 14.16 2.33
C ASN A 42 7.72 13.91 3.85
N TRP A 43 8.18 14.89 4.62
CA TRP A 43 7.96 14.86 6.07
C TRP A 43 6.46 14.91 6.34
N SER A 44 5.95 14.07 7.24
CA SER A 44 4.49 14.01 7.47
C SER A 44 3.89 15.35 7.89
N LEU A 45 4.65 16.18 8.61
CA LEU A 45 4.22 17.54 8.98
C LEU A 45 4.14 18.46 7.76
N VAL A 46 5.04 18.32 6.79
CA VAL A 46 4.95 19.09 5.54
C VAL A 46 3.71 18.68 4.77
N THR A 47 3.45 17.38 4.62
CA THR A 47 2.26 16.83 3.98
C THR A 47 0.95 17.37 4.55
N GLN A 48 0.90 17.55 5.87
CA GLN A 48 -0.30 18.03 6.56
C GLN A 48 -0.47 19.55 6.50
N ASN A 49 0.51 20.30 5.99
CA ASN A 49 0.59 21.76 6.12
C ASN A 49 0.98 22.45 4.80
N HIS A 50 0.71 21.83 3.65
CA HIS A 50 0.98 22.39 2.32
C HIS A 50 0.38 23.80 2.10
N ASP A 51 -0.75 24.10 2.74
CA ASP A 51 -1.44 25.40 2.60
C ASP A 51 -0.92 26.50 3.55
N THR A 52 0.03 26.19 4.43
CA THR A 52 0.44 27.11 5.52
C THR A 52 1.79 27.78 5.29
N GLN A 53 2.51 27.40 4.23
CA GLN A 53 3.85 27.87 3.88
C GLN A 53 3.97 28.02 2.36
N SER A 54 5.13 28.48 1.88
CA SER A 54 5.47 28.35 0.46
C SER A 54 5.53 26.88 0.03
N CYS A 55 5.47 26.62 -1.28
CA CYS A 55 5.53 25.26 -1.83
C CYS A 55 6.78 24.51 -1.35
N MET A 56 6.58 23.28 -0.85
CA MET A 56 7.63 22.42 -0.30
C MET A 56 7.63 21.10 -1.07
N ASP A 57 8.37 21.08 -2.19
CA ASP A 57 8.41 19.93 -3.08
C ASP A 57 8.85 18.64 -2.36
N PRO A 58 8.28 17.48 -2.74
CA PRO A 58 8.60 16.20 -2.11
C PRO A 58 9.91 15.59 -2.65
N GLN A 59 10.33 14.49 -2.02
CA GLN A 59 11.40 13.60 -2.48
C GLN A 59 10.84 12.33 -3.14
N VAL A 60 11.69 11.57 -3.81
CA VAL A 60 11.30 10.34 -4.52
C VAL A 60 12.17 9.16 -4.08
N MET A 61 11.54 8.02 -3.84
CA MET A 61 12.22 6.74 -3.63
C MET A 61 11.80 5.74 -4.72
N GLU A 62 12.74 5.36 -5.59
CA GLU A 62 12.50 4.31 -6.57
C GLU A 62 12.49 2.92 -5.92
N ALA A 63 11.60 2.06 -6.38
CA ALA A 63 11.45 0.70 -5.88
C ALA A 63 11.09 -0.28 -7.00
N LYS A 64 11.61 -1.50 -6.90
CA LYS A 64 11.22 -2.60 -7.80
C LYS A 64 9.79 -3.09 -7.54
N VAL A 65 9.32 -2.98 -6.31
CA VAL A 65 7.96 -3.33 -5.89
C VAL A 65 7.60 -2.48 -4.68
N VAL A 66 6.35 -2.00 -4.64
CA VAL A 66 5.78 -1.25 -3.52
C VAL A 66 4.70 -2.10 -2.89
N VAL A 67 4.69 -2.17 -1.55
CA VAL A 67 3.62 -2.81 -0.78
C VAL A 67 2.91 -1.73 0.03
N SER A 68 1.66 -1.46 -0.30
CA SER A 68 0.82 -0.48 0.41
C SER A 68 0.00 -1.17 1.48
N CYS A 69 0.22 -0.74 2.72
CA CYS A 69 -0.43 -1.23 3.93
C CYS A 69 -0.97 -0.06 4.77
N THR A 70 -1.52 0.98 4.13
CA THR A 70 -1.86 2.26 4.80
C THR A 70 -3.14 2.21 5.63
N GLY A 71 -3.79 1.03 5.68
CA GLY A 71 -5.06 0.84 6.40
C GLY A 71 -6.26 1.30 5.57
N HIS A 72 -7.42 1.35 6.22
CA HIS A 72 -8.68 1.77 5.62
C HIS A 72 -8.77 3.30 5.50
N ASP A 73 -9.88 3.83 4.98
CA ASP A 73 -10.08 5.25 4.74
C ASP A 73 -9.90 6.12 5.99
N GLY A 74 -9.38 7.33 5.78
CA GLY A 74 -9.01 8.35 6.74
C GLY A 74 -8.11 9.43 6.10
N PRO A 75 -7.62 10.41 6.85
CA PRO A 75 -6.78 11.49 6.31
C PRO A 75 -5.51 11.02 5.59
N MET A 76 -4.91 9.91 6.05
CA MET A 76 -3.69 9.31 5.49
C MET A 76 -3.89 7.84 5.10
N GLY A 77 -5.13 7.36 5.19
CA GLY A 77 -5.48 5.96 4.99
C GLY A 77 -5.95 5.70 3.57
N ALA A 78 -5.74 4.47 3.10
CA ALA A 78 -6.04 4.03 1.75
C ALA A 78 -5.48 4.94 0.64
N THR A 79 -4.31 5.53 0.90
CA THR A 79 -3.70 6.56 0.03
C THR A 79 -3.45 6.02 -1.38
N SER A 80 -2.91 4.81 -1.50
CA SER A 80 -2.59 4.26 -2.81
C SER A 80 -3.86 3.88 -3.56
N ALA A 81 -4.88 3.33 -2.88
CA ALA A 81 -6.16 3.01 -3.50
C ALA A 81 -6.84 4.25 -4.10
N LYS A 82 -7.00 5.31 -3.30
CA LYS A 82 -7.55 6.60 -3.75
C LYS A 82 -6.71 7.22 -4.86
N ARG A 83 -5.38 7.11 -4.77
CA ARG A 83 -4.50 7.67 -5.79
C ARG A 83 -4.67 6.95 -7.12
N LEU A 84 -4.70 5.61 -7.12
CA LEU A 84 -4.94 4.82 -8.32
C LEU A 84 -6.31 5.13 -8.95
N GLU A 85 -7.37 5.32 -8.16
CA GLU A 85 -8.66 5.79 -8.67
C GLU A 85 -8.53 7.17 -9.33
N SER A 86 -7.89 8.13 -8.68
CA SER A 86 -7.77 9.52 -9.19
C SER A 86 -7.02 9.63 -10.52
N ILE A 87 -6.11 8.69 -10.80
CA ILE A 87 -5.34 8.64 -12.07
C ILE A 87 -5.95 7.67 -13.09
N GLY A 88 -7.12 7.08 -12.79
CA GLY A 88 -7.83 6.15 -13.68
C GLY A 88 -7.21 4.76 -13.79
N ALA A 89 -6.35 4.38 -12.85
CA ALA A 89 -5.76 3.03 -12.78
C ALA A 89 -6.68 2.02 -12.06
N LEU A 90 -7.60 2.52 -11.23
CA LEU A 90 -8.72 1.75 -10.68
C LEU A 90 -10.05 2.36 -11.13
N PRO A 91 -11.16 1.57 -11.12
CA PRO A 91 -12.48 2.09 -11.43
C PRO A 91 -12.86 3.27 -10.54
N ALA A 92 -13.55 4.25 -11.11
CA ALA A 92 -14.16 5.33 -10.35
C ALA A 92 -15.28 4.81 -9.43
N GLY A 93 -15.38 5.38 -8.23
CA GLY A 93 -16.30 4.95 -7.20
C GLY A 93 -15.82 3.66 -6.55
N LEU A 94 -14.63 3.70 -5.93
CA LEU A 94 -14.13 2.55 -5.18
C LEU A 94 -15.19 1.99 -4.21
N PRO A 95 -15.33 0.67 -4.08
CA PRO A 95 -16.41 0.07 -3.30
C PRO A 95 -16.44 0.50 -1.83
N GLY A 96 -15.27 0.81 -1.28
CA GLY A 96 -15.11 1.23 0.11
C GLY A 96 -15.21 0.07 1.10
N MET A 97 -14.76 0.31 2.33
CA MET A 97 -14.85 -0.67 3.41
C MET A 97 -16.29 -0.89 3.87
N GLY A 98 -16.69 -2.16 3.92
CA GLY A 98 -18.02 -2.58 4.40
C GLY A 98 -18.17 -2.55 5.93
N ALA A 99 -19.39 -2.80 6.40
CA ALA A 99 -19.72 -2.92 7.81
C ALA A 99 -18.94 -4.07 8.51
N LEU A 100 -18.96 -4.08 9.84
CA LEU A 100 -18.20 -5.06 10.61
C LEU A 100 -18.84 -6.46 10.52
N ASP A 101 -18.06 -7.41 9.98
CA ASP A 101 -18.33 -8.84 10.03
C ASP A 101 -16.98 -9.55 10.04
N MET A 102 -16.59 -10.06 11.21
CA MET A 102 -15.24 -10.58 11.42
C MET A 102 -14.96 -11.82 10.59
N MET A 103 -15.95 -12.71 10.44
CA MET A 103 -15.76 -14.00 9.80
C MET A 103 -15.50 -13.85 8.30
N THR A 104 -16.29 -13.00 7.64
CA THR A 104 -16.13 -12.74 6.20
C THR A 104 -14.95 -11.81 5.91
N ALA A 105 -14.70 -10.82 6.79
CA ALA A 105 -13.62 -9.85 6.62
C ALA A 105 -12.23 -10.49 6.61
N GLU A 106 -11.93 -11.38 7.56
CA GLU A 106 -10.58 -11.92 7.70
C GLU A 106 -10.15 -12.76 6.48
N ASP A 107 -11.05 -13.61 5.99
CA ASP A 107 -10.81 -14.41 4.78
C ASP A 107 -10.74 -13.54 3.53
N ALA A 108 -11.66 -12.58 3.39
CA ALA A 108 -11.71 -11.69 2.22
C ALA A 108 -10.43 -10.87 2.08
N VAL A 109 -9.92 -10.26 3.17
CA VAL A 109 -8.67 -9.48 3.14
C VAL A 109 -7.50 -10.34 2.67
N LEU A 110 -7.39 -11.57 3.18
CA LEU A 110 -6.33 -12.48 2.76
C LEU A 110 -6.45 -12.83 1.28
N GLN A 111 -7.65 -13.19 0.81
CA GLN A 111 -7.90 -13.54 -0.59
C GLN A 111 -7.59 -12.37 -1.53
N MET A 112 -8.02 -11.17 -1.16
CA MET A 112 -7.91 -9.96 -1.97
C MET A 112 -6.52 -9.28 -1.89
N THR A 113 -5.65 -9.67 -0.96
CA THR A 113 -4.23 -9.26 -0.95
C THR A 113 -3.55 -9.74 -2.22
N THR A 114 -3.20 -8.82 -3.12
CA THR A 114 -2.67 -9.10 -4.47
C THR A 114 -1.84 -7.93 -4.98
N GLU A 115 -1.10 -8.16 -6.06
CA GLU A 115 -0.61 -7.08 -6.92
C GLU A 115 -1.80 -6.46 -7.66
N VAL A 116 -2.12 -5.20 -7.35
CA VAL A 116 -3.32 -4.52 -7.84
C VAL A 116 -3.07 -3.89 -9.20
N VAL A 117 -1.88 -3.31 -9.37
CA VAL A 117 -1.32 -2.89 -10.66
C VAL A 117 0.15 -3.32 -10.68
N PRO A 118 0.78 -3.48 -11.85
CA PRO A 118 2.18 -3.91 -11.94
C PRO A 118 3.10 -3.09 -11.03
N GLY A 119 3.78 -3.77 -10.10
CA GLY A 119 4.70 -3.16 -9.14
C GLY A 119 4.07 -2.62 -7.85
N LEU A 120 2.75 -2.75 -7.64
CA LEU A 120 2.06 -2.31 -6.42
C LEU A 120 1.14 -3.39 -5.84
N ILE A 121 1.44 -3.82 -4.62
CA ILE A 121 0.69 -4.81 -3.86
C ILE A 121 -0.09 -4.11 -2.76
N PHE A 122 -1.38 -4.45 -2.60
CA PHE A 122 -2.15 -4.03 -1.43
C PHE A 122 -2.20 -5.16 -0.40
N ALA A 123 -2.04 -4.80 0.86
CA ALA A 123 -2.19 -5.69 2.00
C ALA A 123 -2.92 -5.00 3.16
N GLY A 124 -3.44 -5.80 4.09
CA GLY A 124 -4.22 -5.33 5.23
C GLY A 124 -5.51 -4.63 4.80
N MET A 125 -5.94 -3.66 5.60
CA MET A 125 -7.26 -3.02 5.42
C MET A 125 -7.38 -2.07 4.24
N GLU A 126 -6.29 -1.68 3.60
CA GLU A 126 -6.36 -0.88 2.35
C GLU A 126 -7.03 -1.67 1.21
N VAL A 127 -6.91 -3.00 1.26
CA VAL A 127 -7.59 -3.91 0.33
C VAL A 127 -9.11 -3.77 0.40
N ALA A 128 -9.66 -3.53 1.61
CA ALA A 128 -11.10 -3.39 1.80
C ALA A 128 -11.65 -2.15 1.09
N GLU A 129 -10.91 -1.05 1.09
CA GLU A 129 -11.30 0.17 0.40
C GLU A 129 -11.26 0.00 -1.12
N ALA A 130 -10.22 -0.66 -1.62
CA ALA A 130 -10.06 -0.86 -3.06
C ALA A 130 -11.04 -1.87 -3.67
N ARG A 131 -11.51 -2.87 -2.90
CA ARG A 131 -12.23 -4.04 -3.44
C ARG A 131 -13.55 -4.36 -2.77
N GLY A 132 -13.91 -3.68 -1.68
CA GLY A 132 -15.18 -3.87 -1.00
C GLY A 132 -15.22 -5.16 -0.20
N CYS A 133 -14.69 -5.12 1.03
CA CYS A 133 -14.94 -6.19 2.00
C CYS A 133 -15.24 -5.62 3.39
N ASN A 134 -15.85 -6.46 4.23
CA ASN A 134 -16.17 -6.13 5.60
C ASN A 134 -14.92 -5.78 6.41
N ARG A 135 -15.11 -5.03 7.50
CA ARG A 135 -14.06 -4.82 8.50
C ARG A 135 -14.12 -5.87 9.60
N MET A 136 -12.97 -6.24 10.17
CA MET A 136 -12.90 -7.24 11.23
C MET A 136 -12.87 -6.65 12.66
N GLY A 137 -12.66 -5.34 12.82
CA GLY A 137 -12.58 -4.74 14.15
C GLY A 137 -11.31 -5.19 14.92
N PRO A 138 -11.40 -5.52 16.23
CA PRO A 138 -10.23 -5.72 17.09
C PRO A 138 -9.64 -7.14 17.02
N THR A 139 -9.52 -7.70 15.81
CA THR A 139 -8.81 -8.95 15.52
C THR A 139 -7.74 -8.71 14.45
N PHE A 140 -6.64 -9.46 14.51
CA PHE A 140 -5.40 -9.15 13.78
C PHE A 140 -4.87 -10.31 12.95
N GLY A 141 -5.56 -11.47 12.92
CA GLY A 141 -5.11 -12.66 12.19
C GLY A 141 -4.91 -12.39 10.71
N ALA A 142 -5.93 -11.81 10.08
CA ALA A 142 -5.90 -11.41 8.67
C ALA A 142 -4.77 -10.42 8.35
N MET A 143 -4.43 -9.50 9.26
CA MET A 143 -3.36 -8.53 9.01
C MET A 143 -1.99 -9.22 8.92
N LEU A 144 -1.73 -10.17 9.82
CA LEU A 144 -0.49 -10.95 9.82
C LEU A 144 -0.38 -11.83 8.57
N MET A 145 -1.44 -12.57 8.25
CA MET A 145 -1.46 -13.48 7.10
C MET A 145 -1.43 -12.72 5.77
N SER A 146 -2.12 -11.58 5.68
CA SER A 146 -2.07 -10.69 4.53
C SER A 146 -0.66 -10.15 4.33
N GLY A 147 0.04 -9.71 5.39
CA GLY A 147 1.44 -9.29 5.30
C GLY A 147 2.37 -10.38 4.80
N GLN A 148 2.19 -11.62 5.27
CA GLN A 148 2.96 -12.77 4.79
C GLN A 148 2.68 -13.08 3.31
N LYS A 149 1.41 -13.04 2.88
CA LYS A 149 1.03 -13.20 1.47
C LYS A 149 1.62 -12.10 0.60
N ALA A 150 1.58 -10.85 1.05
CA ALA A 150 2.17 -9.72 0.34
C ALA A 150 3.68 -9.86 0.16
N ALA A 151 4.41 -10.36 1.17
CA ALA A 151 5.83 -10.66 1.05
C ALA A 151 6.11 -11.75 -0.01
N ASN A 152 5.31 -12.82 -0.04
CA ASN A 152 5.43 -13.87 -1.06
C ASN A 152 5.16 -13.35 -2.48
N LEU A 153 4.13 -12.50 -2.64
CA LEU A 153 3.84 -11.84 -3.91
C LEU A 153 4.99 -10.93 -4.33
N ALA A 154 5.55 -10.14 -3.42
CA ALA A 154 6.70 -9.27 -3.71
C ALA A 154 7.91 -10.08 -4.22
N LEU A 155 8.20 -11.23 -3.62
CA LEU A 155 9.24 -12.14 -4.11
C LEU A 155 8.96 -12.65 -5.53
N GLN A 156 7.70 -12.96 -5.85
CA GLN A 156 7.31 -13.38 -7.20
C GLN A 156 7.50 -12.24 -8.21
N VAL A 157 7.07 -11.02 -7.87
CA VAL A 157 7.26 -9.82 -8.71
C VAL A 157 8.74 -9.59 -8.98
N LEU A 158 9.58 -9.64 -7.94
CA LEU A 158 11.03 -9.47 -8.07
C LEU A 158 11.65 -10.50 -9.02
N ARG A 159 11.28 -11.78 -8.87
CA ARG A 159 11.75 -12.85 -9.78
C ARG A 159 11.31 -12.63 -11.22
N ARG A 160 10.06 -12.21 -11.46
CA ARG A 160 9.58 -11.90 -12.82
C ARG A 160 10.39 -10.77 -13.46
N ARG A 161 10.71 -9.73 -12.69
CA ARG A 161 11.53 -8.59 -13.17
C ARG A 161 12.98 -8.98 -13.45
N GLU A 162 13.57 -9.83 -12.63
CA GLU A 162 14.92 -10.38 -12.88
C GLU A 162 14.98 -11.23 -14.15
N ALA A 163 13.90 -11.90 -14.51
CA ALA A 163 13.76 -12.65 -15.76
C ALA A 163 13.44 -11.77 -16.98
N GLY A 164 13.42 -10.43 -16.85
CA GLY A 164 13.10 -9.50 -17.93
C GLY A 164 11.60 -9.30 -18.17
N GLY A 165 10.73 -9.85 -17.31
CA GLY A 165 9.31 -9.53 -17.29
C GLY A 165 9.02 -8.16 -16.71
N VAL A 166 7.86 -7.59 -17.03
CA VAL A 166 7.37 -6.32 -16.47
C VAL A 166 6.85 -6.50 -15.03
#